data_AF-A0A9E1RLW4-F1
#
_entry.id   AF-A0A9E1RLW4-F1
#
_cell.length_a   1.000
_cell.length_b   1.000
_cell.length_c   1.000
_cell.angle_alpha   90.00
_cell.angle_beta   90.00
_cell.angle_gamma   90.00
#
_symmetry.space_group_name_H-M   'P 1'
#
loop_
_entity.id
_entity.type
_entity.pdbx_description
1 polymer ?
#
loop_
_entity_poly.entity_id
_entity_poly.type
_entity_poly.pdbx_seq_one_letter_code
_entity_poly.pdbx_strand_id
1 'polypeptide(L)' 'AIEIQDLYLDGHKDAAAAAVPRDFLERANLVGPESYVKERLGAWKEAGVSVLNVTPVGEDPVGTLGKLRELVEDA' A
#
# COMPACT_ATOMS: atom_id res chain seq x y z
N ALA A 1 -10.11 10.03 12.56
CA ALA A 1 -10.42 8.61 12.88
C ALA A 1 -11.90 8.44 13.21
N ILE A 2 -12.43 9.18 14.19
CA ILE A 2 -13.85 9.18 14.57
C ILE A 2 -14.76 9.48 13.36
N GLU A 3 -14.48 10.54 12.60
CA GLU A 3 -15.27 10.92 11.41
C GLU A 3 -15.36 9.82 10.33
N ILE A 4 -14.24 9.16 9.99
CA ILE A 4 -14.23 8.05 9.00
C ILE A 4 -15.11 6.91 9.50
N GLN A 5 -15.03 6.59 10.79
CA GLN A 5 -15.79 5.52 11.41
C GLN A 5 -17.28 5.84 11.45
N ASP A 6 -17.65 7.06 11.84
CA ASP A 6 -19.05 7.51 11.86
C ASP A 6 -19.66 7.43 10.45
N LEU A 7 -18.99 8.01 9.44
CA LEU A 7 -19.42 7.92 8.04
C LEU A 7 -19.56 6.46 7.57
N TYR A 8 -18.64 5.59 7.97
CA TYR A 8 -18.69 4.18 7.58
C TYR A 8 -19.87 3.44 8.26
N LEU A 9 -20.12 3.68 9.54
CA LEU A 9 -21.19 3.04 10.32
C LEU A 9 -22.58 3.55 9.92
N ASP A 10 -22.67 4.83 9.51
CA ASP A 10 -23.89 5.44 8.97
C ASP A 10 -24.16 5.05 7.49
N GLY A 11 -23.26 4.26 6.89
CA GLY A 11 -23.41 3.74 5.53
C GLY A 11 -22.92 4.66 4.41
N HIS A 12 -22.36 5.82 4.74
CA HIS A 12 -21.76 6.78 3.80
C HIS A 12 -20.35 6.34 3.34
N LYS A 13 -20.27 5.21 2.62
CA LYS A 13 -18.99 4.56 2.27
C LYS A 13 -18.06 5.44 1.44
N ASP A 14 -18.57 6.16 0.44
CA ASP A 14 -17.74 7.00 -0.43
C ASP A 14 -17.16 8.21 0.33
N ALA A 15 -17.96 8.82 1.20
CA ALA A 15 -17.50 9.90 2.07
C ALA A 15 -16.47 9.42 3.08
N ALA A 16 -16.69 8.24 3.69
CA ALA A 16 -15.72 7.61 4.58
C ALA A 16 -14.38 7.33 3.86
N ALA A 17 -14.43 6.83 2.63
CA ALA A 17 -13.24 6.58 1.82
C ALA A 17 -12.50 7.88 1.47
N ALA A 18 -13.23 8.92 1.11
CA ALA A 18 -12.67 10.24 0.80
C ALA A 18 -12.02 10.92 2.02
N ALA A 19 -12.52 10.62 3.23
CA ALA A 19 -11.97 11.14 4.48
C ALA A 19 -10.67 10.43 4.92
N VAL A 20 -10.26 9.33 4.28
CA VAL A 20 -8.99 8.67 4.58
C VAL A 20 -7.81 9.56 4.14
N PRO A 21 -6.86 9.90 5.04
CA PRO A 21 -5.72 10.72 4.67
C PRO A 21 -4.87 10.09 3.57
N ARG A 22 -4.48 10.89 2.57
CA ARG A 22 -3.62 10.44 1.46
C ARG A 22 -2.29 9.86 1.95
N ASP A 23 -1.60 10.56 2.85
CA ASP A 23 -0.29 10.13 3.39
C ASP A 23 -0.39 8.78 4.12
N PHE A 24 -1.53 8.49 4.75
CA PHE A 24 -1.76 7.17 5.34
C PHE A 24 -1.81 6.07 4.25
N LEU A 25 -2.51 6.32 3.14
CA LEU A 25 -2.58 5.37 2.02
C LEU A 25 -1.20 5.09 1.41
N GLU A 26 -0.39 6.13 1.25
CA GLU A 26 0.96 6.08 0.67
C GLU A 26 1.94 5.27 1.54
N ARG A 27 1.86 5.42 2.86
CA ARG A 27 2.71 4.69 3.81
C ARG A 27 2.28 3.25 4.04
N ALA A 28 0.99 2.96 3.94
CA ALA A 28 0.44 1.64 4.23
C ALA A 28 0.43 0.68 3.03
N ASN A 29 0.55 1.18 1.79
CA ASN A 29 0.35 0.37 0.58
C ASN A 29 1.45 0.59 -0.46
N LEU A 30 1.88 -0.48 -1.14
CA LEU A 30 2.79 -0.42 -2.29
C LEU A 30 2.03 -0.20 -3.62
N VAL A 31 1.47 0.99 -3.83
CA VAL A 31 0.68 1.32 -5.04
C VAL A 31 1.27 2.52 -5.79
N GLY A 32 1.44 2.39 -7.11
CA GLY A 32 1.93 3.47 -7.96
C GLY A 32 2.89 2.98 -9.04
N PRO A 33 3.62 3.90 -9.70
CA PRO A 33 4.69 3.56 -10.63
C PRO A 33 5.79 2.71 -9.97
N GLU A 34 6.50 1.90 -10.76
CA GLU A 34 7.58 1.05 -10.25
C GLU A 34 8.68 1.85 -9.55
N SER A 35 9.07 3.00 -10.08
CA SER A 35 10.07 3.88 -9.46
C SER A 35 9.68 4.28 -8.03
N TYR A 36 8.41 4.61 -7.82
CA TYR A 36 7.87 4.98 -6.51
C TYR A 36 7.82 3.78 -5.55
N VAL A 37 7.55 2.57 -6.06
CA VAL A 37 7.61 1.34 -5.25
C VAL A 37 9.06 1.04 -4.86
N LYS A 38 10.02 1.12 -5.79
CA LYS A 38 11.45 0.88 -5.54
C LYS A 38 12.02 1.81 -4.47
N GLU A 39 11.73 3.11 -4.55
CA GLU A 39 12.21 4.09 -3.56
C GLU A 39 11.79 3.72 -2.13
N ARG A 40 10.55 3.27 -1.95
CA ARG A 40 10.02 2.89 -0.63
C ARG A 40 10.56 1.56 -0.15
N LEU A 41 10.72 0.58 -1.05
CA LEU A 41 11.39 -0.68 -0.72
C LEU A 41 12.83 -0.43 -0.26
N GLY A 42 13.55 0.48 -0.92
CA GLY A 42 14.88 0.93 -0.51
C GLY A 42 14.87 1.54 0.89
N ALA A 43 13.96 2.49 1.15
CA ALA A 43 13.82 3.11 2.48
C ALA A 43 13.48 2.08 3.58
N TRP A 44 12.64 1.08 3.30
CA TRP A 44 12.32 0.01 4.25
C TRP A 44 13.53 -0.90 4.50
N LYS A 45 14.30 -1.22 3.46
CA LYS A 45 15.53 -2.00 3.56
C LYS A 45 16.59 -1.26 4.40
N GLU A 46 16.78 0.04 4.17
CA GLU A 46 17.65 0.89 4.99
C GLU A 46 17.20 0.95 6.46
N ALA A 47 15.89 0.91 6.70
CA ALA A 47 15.31 0.81 8.05
C ALA A 47 15.42 -0.59 8.68
N GLY A 48 16.00 -1.58 7.99
CA GLY A 48 16.24 -2.93 8.49
C GLY A 48 15.10 -3.93 8.31
N VAL A 49 14.11 -3.62 7.45
CA VAL A 49 13.05 -4.58 7.11
C VAL A 49 13.63 -5.75 6.32
N SER A 50 13.37 -6.97 6.78
CA SER A 50 13.86 -8.21 6.16
C SER A 50 12.75 -9.13 5.63
N VAL A 51 11.50 -8.88 6.00
CA VAL A 51 10.34 -9.68 5.60
C VAL A 51 9.18 -8.76 5.25
N LEU A 52 8.55 -9.00 4.11
CA LEU A 52 7.31 -8.34 3.70
C LEU A 52 6.17 -9.35 3.75
N ASN A 53 5.12 -9.03 4.52
CA ASN A 53 3.84 -9.73 4.44
C ASN A 53 2.94 -8.97 3.47
N VAL A 54 2.59 -9.60 2.36
CA VAL A 54 1.97 -8.91 1.21
C VAL A 54 0.66 -9.58 0.83
N THR A 55 -0.40 -8.78 0.79
CA THR A 55 -1.68 -9.16 0.20
C THR A 55 -1.79 -8.51 -1.17
N PRO A 56 -1.60 -9.26 -2.27
CA PRO A 56 -1.79 -8.70 -3.61
C PRO A 56 -3.26 -8.34 -3.85
N VAL A 57 -3.48 -7.23 -4.54
CA VAL A 57 -4.81 -6.72 -4.91
C VAL A 57 -4.87 -6.54 -6.42
N GLY A 58 -5.86 -7.15 -7.08
CA GLY A 58 -6.04 -7.08 -8.53
C GLY A 58 -6.36 -8.43 -9.15
N GLU A 59 -6.46 -8.46 -10.48
CA GLU A 59 -6.87 -9.64 -11.26
C GLU A 59 -5.77 -10.70 -11.40
N ASP A 60 -4.49 -10.30 -11.28
CA ASP A 60 -3.33 -11.21 -11.34
C ASP A 60 -2.45 -11.13 -10.08
N PRO A 61 -2.83 -11.85 -9.01
CA PRO A 61 -2.06 -11.91 -7.78
C PRO A 61 -0.64 -12.47 -7.96
N VAL A 62 -0.49 -13.49 -8.82
CA VAL A 62 0.78 -14.20 -9.00
C VAL A 62 1.77 -13.32 -9.76
N GLY A 63 1.34 -12.70 -10.86
CA GLY A 63 2.17 -11.74 -11.59
C GLY A 63 2.55 -10.52 -10.74
N THR A 64 1.63 -10.04 -9.91
CA THR A 64 1.92 -8.94 -8.96
C THR A 64 3.03 -9.31 -7.97
N LEU A 65 2.99 -10.51 -7.40
CA LEU A 65 4.03 -10.99 -6.50
C LEU A 65 5.37 -11.24 -7.21
N GLY A 66 5.34 -11.76 -8.44
CA GLY A 66 6.53 -11.92 -9.27
C GLY A 66 7.23 -10.58 -9.52
N LYS A 67 6.46 -9.56 -9.91
CA LYS A 67 6.96 -8.21 -10.10
C LYS A 67 7.51 -7.60 -8.81
N LEU A 68 6.81 -7.74 -7.68
CA LEU A 68 7.31 -7.25 -6.40
C LEU A 68 8.66 -7.89 -6.04
N ARG A 69 8.83 -9.19 -6.29
CA ARG A 69 10.09 -9.87 -6.06
C ARG A 69 11.23 -9.26 -6.87
N GLU A 70 11.03 -9.00 -8.16
CA GLU A 70 12.02 -8.33 -9.02
C GLU A 70 12.39 -6.95 -8.47
N LEU A 71 11.39 -6.16 -8.05
CA LEU A 71 11.63 -4.82 -7.49
C LEU A 71 12.41 -4.84 -6.17
N VAL A 72 12.24 -5.88 -5.34
CA VAL A 72 12.98 -6.07 -4.09
C VAL A 72 14.43 -6.51 -4.35
N GLU A 73 14.68 -7.31 -5.39
CA GLU A 73 16.04 -7.71 -5.77
C GLU A 73 16.84 -6.50 -6.33
N ASP A 74 16.15 -5.56 -6.98
CA ASP A 74 16.73 -4.34 -7.55
C ASP A 74 16.94 -3.17 -6.54
N ALA A 75 16.23 -3.18 -5.40
CA ALA A 75 16.29 -2.15 -4.36
C ALA A 75 17.25 -2.55 -3.24
#